data_AF-A0A7K3S9M6-F1
#
_entry.id   AF-A0A7K3S9M6-F1
#
_cell.length_a   1.000
_cell.length_b   1.000
_cell.length_c   1.000
_cell.angle_alpha   90.00
_cell.angle_beta   90.00
_cell.angle_gamma   90.00
#
_symmetry.space_group_name_H-M   'P 1'
#
loop_
_entity.id
_entity.type
_entity.pdbx_description
1 polymer ?
#
loop_
_entity_poly.entity_id
_entity_poly.type
_entity_poly.pdbx_seq_one_letter_code
_entity_poly.pdbx_strand_id
1 'polypeptide(L)'
;AACVRTDATVVRPGRGALVRALHASGAAHAGTTYLVADNGVKYRFPAKDALTALGYGEGDIGSVPAPLLAALPTGADLDPAAATGAAEPRVTAPKCGASAKDGAGDSRP
;
A
#
# COMPACT_ATOMS: atom_id res chain seq x y z
N ALA A 1 7.13 8.75 5.87
CA ALA A 1 7.26 7.99 4.60
C ALA A 1 8.52 7.13 4.68
N ALA A 2 8.47 5.86 4.27
CA ALA A 2 9.65 5.02 4.21
C ALA A 2 10.35 5.23 2.87
N CYS A 3 11.38 6.06 2.89
CA CYS A 3 12.27 6.31 1.75
C CYS A 3 13.48 5.37 1.75
N VAL A 4 13.43 4.29 2.54
CA VAL A 4 14.46 3.25 2.56
C VAL A 4 14.25 2.35 1.36
N ARG A 5 15.31 2.21 0.56
CA ARG A 5 15.35 1.25 -0.54
C ARG A 5 15.33 -0.15 0.08
N THR A 6 14.35 -0.97 -0.27
CA THR A 6 14.40 -2.40 0.05
C THR A 6 15.42 -3.06 -0.88
N ASP A 7 16.40 -3.76 -0.30
CA ASP A 7 17.47 -4.41 -1.07
C ASP A 7 16.95 -5.64 -1.83
N ALA A 8 16.03 -6.42 -1.24
CA ALA A 8 15.35 -7.54 -1.89
C ALA A 8 14.03 -7.91 -1.19
N THR A 9 13.06 -8.37 -1.98
CA THR A 9 11.82 -8.99 -1.49
C THR A 9 11.70 -10.38 -2.09
N VAL A 10 11.56 -11.40 -1.25
CA VAL A 10 11.27 -12.76 -1.69
C VAL A 10 9.85 -13.10 -1.27
N VAL A 11 8.99 -13.33 -2.26
CA VAL A 11 7.61 -13.77 -2.06
C VAL A 11 7.47 -15.14 -2.71
N ARG A 12 6.67 -16.02 -2.12
CA ARG A 12 6.42 -17.33 -2.74
C ARG A 12 5.69 -17.10 -4.06
N PRO A 13 6.20 -17.65 -5.18
CA PRO A 13 5.58 -17.45 -6.47
C PRO A 13 4.16 -18.02 -6.50
N GLY A 14 3.27 -17.37 -7.24
CA GLY A 14 1.89 -17.82 -7.43
C GLY A 14 0.92 -17.52 -6.27
N ARG A 15 1.35 -16.82 -5.21
CA ARG A 15 0.46 -16.29 -4.17
C ARG A 15 0.90 -14.92 -3.68
N GLY A 16 -0.05 -13.99 -3.57
CA GLY A 16 0.13 -12.74 -2.83
C GLY A 16 -0.19 -12.91 -1.35
N ALA A 17 0.38 -12.06 -0.50
CA ALA A 17 0.07 -12.01 0.93
C ALA A 17 -0.84 -10.81 1.22
N LEU A 18 -2.00 -11.08 1.81
CA LEU A 18 -2.91 -10.04 2.25
C LEU A 18 -2.53 -9.58 3.65
N VAL A 19 -2.22 -8.30 3.82
CA VAL A 19 -1.64 -7.80 5.07
C VAL A 19 -2.22 -6.46 5.50
N ARG A 20 -2.23 -6.24 6.82
CA ARG A 20 -2.50 -4.94 7.44
C ARG A 20 -1.33 -4.53 8.33
N ALA A 21 -1.07 -3.23 8.37
CA ALA A 21 -0.08 -2.69 9.29
C ALA A 21 -0.52 -2.92 10.75
N LEU A 22 0.44 -3.31 11.58
CA LEU A 22 0.36 -3.23 13.03
C LEU A 22 1.15 -2.02 13.51
N HIS A 23 0.60 -1.31 14.49
CA HIS A 23 1.37 -0.37 15.27
C HIS A 23 2.41 -1.11 16.14
N ALA A 24 3.42 -0.39 16.61
CA ALA A 24 4.39 -0.91 17.57
C ALA A 24 3.73 -1.41 18.88
N SER A 25 2.51 -0.94 19.18
CA SER A 25 1.67 -1.41 20.28
C SER A 25 1.01 -2.78 20.04
N GLY A 26 1.20 -3.40 18.86
CA GLY A 26 0.54 -4.65 18.48
C GLY A 26 -0.93 -4.48 18.10
N ALA A 27 -1.48 -3.27 18.15
CA ALA A 27 -2.82 -2.98 17.66
C ALA A 27 -2.83 -2.95 16.13
N ALA A 28 -3.86 -3.55 15.54
CA ALA A 28 -4.17 -3.36 14.12
C ALA A 28 -4.32 -1.87 13.85
N HIS A 29 -3.49 -1.35 12.93
CA HIS A 29 -3.69 -0.01 12.41
C HIS A 29 -5.09 -0.01 11.79
N ALA A 30 -5.94 0.97 12.09
CA ALA A 30 -7.20 1.17 11.36
C ALA A 30 -6.98 1.49 9.86
N GLY A 31 -5.70 1.54 9.44
CA GLY A 31 -5.29 1.82 8.09
C GLY A 31 -5.35 0.58 7.22
N THR A 32 -6.15 0.70 6.16
CA THR A 32 -5.94 0.16 4.80
C THR A 32 -5.30 -1.23 4.69
N THR A 33 -6.03 -2.16 4.06
CA THR A 33 -5.50 -3.48 3.69
C THR A 33 -4.62 -3.35 2.46
N TYR A 34 -3.53 -4.13 2.40
CA TYR A 34 -2.61 -4.20 1.28
C TYR A 34 -2.45 -5.64 0.78
N LEU A 35 -2.31 -5.83 -0.53
CA LEU A 35 -1.83 -7.06 -1.14
C LEU A 35 -0.36 -6.91 -1.48
N VAL A 36 0.50 -7.75 -0.92
CA VAL A 36 1.90 -7.88 -1.37
C VAL A 36 1.92 -8.94 -2.45
N ALA A 37 2.14 -8.54 -3.69
CA ALA A 37 2.24 -9.47 -4.82
C ALA A 37 3.63 -10.11 -4.91
N ASP A 38 3.75 -11.14 -5.74
CA ASP A 38 4.99 -11.88 -5.94
C ASP A 38 6.13 -11.06 -6.56
N ASN A 39 5.79 -9.96 -7.24
CA ASN A 39 6.73 -8.94 -7.71
C ASN A 39 7.32 -8.04 -6.59
N GLY A 40 6.96 -8.27 -5.32
CA GLY A 40 7.48 -7.51 -4.18
C GLY A 40 6.83 -6.14 -3.96
N VAL A 41 5.79 -5.80 -4.74
CA VAL A 41 5.07 -4.53 -4.64
C VAL A 41 3.84 -4.70 -3.76
N LYS A 42 3.59 -3.74 -2.86
CA LYS A 42 2.32 -3.67 -2.12
C LYS A 42 1.31 -2.83 -2.88
N TYR A 43 0.09 -3.33 -2.98
CA TYR A 43 -1.03 -2.65 -3.61
C TYR A 43 -2.13 -2.42 -2.58
N ARG A 44 -2.67 -1.21 -2.53
CA ARG A 44 -3.65 -0.81 -1.52
C ARG A 44 -5.05 -1.20 -1.97
N PHE A 45 -5.88 -1.67 -1.04
CA PHE A 45 -7.32 -1.76 -1.25
C PHE A 45 -8.01 -0.48 -0.77
N PRO A 46 -8.71 0.25 -1.66
CA PRO A 46 -9.44 1.46 -1.27
C PRO A 46 -10.76 1.15 -0.55
N ALA A 47 -11.40 0.01 -0.86
CA ALA A 47 -12.70 -0.39 -0.32
C ALA A 47 -12.73 -1.90 0.01
N LYS A 48 -13.66 -2.30 0.89
CA LYS A 48 -13.87 -3.72 1.22
C LYS A 48 -14.41 -4.52 0.04
N ASP A 49 -15.21 -3.91 -0.84
CA ASP A 49 -15.74 -4.60 -2.01
C ASP A 49 -14.65 -5.04 -2.98
N ALA A 50 -13.54 -4.28 -3.04
CA ALA A 50 -12.37 -4.64 -3.85
C ALA A 50 -11.65 -5.90 -3.35
N LEU A 51 -11.70 -6.19 -2.04
CA LEU A 51 -11.19 -7.44 -1.47
C LEU A 51 -12.03 -8.63 -1.94
N THR A 52 -13.35 -8.51 -1.78
CA THR A 52 -14.31 -9.56 -2.18
C THR A 52 -14.29 -9.82 -3.67
N ALA A 53 -14.10 -8.78 -4.50
CA ALA A 53 -13.99 -8.91 -5.95
C ALA A 53 -12.77 -9.73 -6.40
N LEU A 54 -11.70 -9.76 -5.59
CA LEU A 54 -10.53 -10.63 -5.80
C LEU A 54 -10.67 -12.00 -5.09
N GLY A 55 -11.79 -12.25 -4.43
CA GLY A 55 -12.07 -13.50 -3.72
C GLY A 55 -11.41 -13.61 -2.35
N TYR A 56 -10.93 -12.50 -1.76
CA TYR A 56 -10.31 -12.49 -0.43
C TYR A 56 -11.34 -12.23 0.67
N GLY A 57 -11.21 -12.96 1.79
CA GLY A 57 -11.98 -12.71 3.01
C GLY A 57 -11.21 -11.86 4.02
N GLU A 58 -11.92 -11.25 4.98
CA GLU A 58 -11.26 -10.52 6.08
C GLU A 58 -10.40 -11.45 6.97
N GLY A 59 -10.68 -12.76 6.97
CA GLY A 59 -9.90 -13.77 7.70
C GLY A 59 -8.53 -14.09 7.08
N ASP A 60 -8.30 -13.71 5.82
CA ASP A 60 -7.02 -13.91 5.13
C ASP A 60 -6.01 -12.80 5.44
N ILE A 61 -6.44 -11.75 6.15
CA ILE A 61 -5.61 -10.58 6.45
C ILE A 61 -4.60 -10.93 7.55
N GLY A 62 -3.36 -11.15 7.12
CA GLY A 62 -2.21 -11.21 8.01
C GLY A 62 -1.88 -9.85 8.63
N SER A 63 -1.21 -9.88 9.77
CA SER A 63 -0.77 -8.68 10.47
C SER A 63 0.75 -8.56 10.38
N VAL A 64 1.24 -7.41 9.91
CA VAL A 64 2.69 -7.16 9.73
C VAL A 64 3.09 -5.85 10.39
N PRO A 65 4.30 -5.75 10.98
CA PRO A 65 4.77 -4.50 11.55
C PRO A 65 4.77 -3.35 10.52
N ALA A 66 4.24 -2.19 10.90
CA ALA A 66 4.18 -1.02 10.02
C ALA A 66 5.52 -0.64 9.37
N PRO A 67 6.68 -0.70 10.05
CA PRO A 67 7.97 -0.38 9.43
C PRO A 67 8.34 -1.33 8.27
N LEU A 68 8.02 -2.61 8.40
CA LEU A 68 8.28 -3.61 7.37
C LEU A 68 7.39 -3.37 6.15
N LEU A 69 6.09 -3.14 6.37
CA LEU A 69 5.17 -2.81 5.30
C LEU A 69 5.56 -1.50 4.60
N ALA A 70 6.11 -0.54 5.34
CA ALA A 70 6.54 0.74 4.79
C ALA A 70 7.73 0.59 3.84
N ALA A 71 8.65 -0.34 4.08
CA ALA A 71 9.83 -0.57 3.24
C ALA A 71 9.50 -1.10 1.82
N LEU A 72 8.31 -1.71 1.65
CA LEU A 72 7.89 -2.25 0.36
C LEU A 72 7.50 -1.13 -0.64
N PRO A 73 7.92 -1.23 -1.91
CA PRO A 73 7.43 -0.37 -2.98
C PRO A 73 5.90 -0.38 -3.04
N THR A 74 5.29 0.79 -3.23
CA THR A 74 3.82 0.92 -3.30
C THR A 74 3.40 1.06 -4.76
N GLY A 75 2.50 0.19 -5.20
CA GLY A 75 1.91 0.21 -6.54
C GLY A 75 0.63 1.03 -6.61
N ALA A 76 -0.14 0.83 -7.68
CA ALA A 76 -1.46 1.40 -7.83
C ALA A 76 -2.46 0.82 -6.81
N ASP A 77 -3.55 1.53 -6.57
CA ASP A 77 -4.64 1.05 -5.76
C ASP A 77 -5.42 -0.03 -6.55
N LEU A 78 -5.80 -1.12 -5.88
CA LEU A 78 -6.66 -2.18 -6.43
C LEU A 78 -8.11 -1.74 -6.36
N ASP A 79 -8.46 -0.80 -7.23
CA ASP A 79 -9.81 -0.29 -7.39
C ASP A 79 -10.53 -1.03 -8.53
N PRO A 80 -11.71 -1.63 -8.30
CA PRO A 80 -12.47 -2.30 -9.37
C PRO A 80 -12.90 -1.34 -10.49
N ALA A 81 -13.16 -0.06 -10.20
CA ALA A 81 -13.44 0.94 -11.22
C ALA A 81 -12.19 1.22 -12.08
N ALA A 82 -11.00 1.22 -11.48
CA ALA A 82 -9.76 1.35 -12.24
C ALA A 82 -9.45 0.11 -13.09
N ALA A 83 -9.73 -1.08 -12.55
CA ALA A 83 -9.53 -2.35 -13.27
C ALA A 83 -10.47 -2.52 -14.48
N THR A 84 -11.68 -1.97 -14.40
CA THR A 84 -12.66 -2.00 -15.50
C THR A 84 -12.50 -0.86 -16.51
N GLY A 85 -11.56 0.06 -16.28
CA GLY A 85 -11.36 1.25 -17.12
C GLY A 85 -12.39 2.36 -16.90
N ALA A 86 -13.25 2.23 -15.88
CA ALA A 86 -14.22 3.26 -15.50
C ALA A 86 -13.58 4.43 -14.73
N ALA A 87 -12.38 4.24 -14.17
CA ALA A 87 -11.59 5.26 -13.50
C ALA A 87 -10.10 5.13 -13.84
N GLU A 88 -9.34 6.21 -13.67
CA GLU A 88 -7.88 6.16 -13.80
C GLU A 88 -7.24 5.47 -12.58
N PRO A 89 -6.27 4.54 -12.78
CA PRO A 89 -5.52 3.93 -11.70
C PRO A 89 -4.81 5.00 -10.85
N ARG A 90 -5.12 5.07 -9.55
CA ARG A 90 -4.43 5.97 -8.63
C ARG A 90 -3.25 5.27 -7.98
N VAL A 91 -2.09 5.92 -7.98
CA VAL A 91 -0.92 5.49 -7.21
C VAL A 91 -0.83 6.35 -5.96
N THR A 92 -1.16 5.77 -4.80
CA THR A 92 -1.08 6.47 -3.50
C THR A 92 0.30 6.32 -2.82
N ALA A 93 1.30 5.88 -3.57
CA ALA A 93 2.67 5.76 -3.13
C ALA A 93 3.26 7.11 -2.69
N PRO A 94 4.00 7.17 -1.56
CA PRO A 94 4.88 8.29 -1.27
C PRO A 94 5.90 8.45 -2.40
N LYS A 95 5.97 9.62 -3.03
CA LYS A 95 6.96 9.92 -4.09
C LYS A 95 8.37 9.98 -3.47
N CYS A 96 9.06 8.85 -3.47
CA CYS A 96 10.46 8.79 -3.04
C CYS A 96 11.34 9.28 -4.20
N GLY A 97 11.83 10.53 -4.13
CA GLY A 97 12.71 11.13 -5.13
C GLY A 97 12.18 12.42 -5.79
N ALA A 98 10.95 12.83 -5.52
CA ALA A 98 10.53 14.20 -5.82
C ALA A 98 11.09 15.10 -4.71
N SER A 99 12.15 15.85 -5.02
CA SER A 99 12.58 16.96 -4.18
C SER A 99 11.36 17.76 -3.78
N ALA A 100 11.14 17.94 -2.47
CA ALA A 100 10.14 18.86 -1.96
C ALA A 100 10.42 20.25 -2.57
N LYS A 101 9.68 20.57 -3.64
CA LYS A 101 9.59 21.88 -4.27
C LYS A 101 8.12 22.30 -4.17
N ASP A 102 7.56 22.20 -2.98
CA ASP A 102 6.41 23.03 -2.60
C ASP A 102 7.02 24.21 -1.85
N GLY A 103 7.33 25.22 -2.64
CA GLY A 103 7.95 26.46 -2.21
C GLY A 103 7.07 27.21 -1.24
N ALA A 104 7.76 27.92 -0.37
CA ALA A 104 7.26 29.01 0.44
C ALA A 104 6.42 30.02 -0.37
N GLY A 105 5.29 30.38 0.21
CA GLY A 105 4.49 31.58 0.01
C GLY A 105 3.42 31.50 1.10
N ASP A 106 3.37 32.34 2.11
CA ASP A 106 3.36 33.79 2.00
C ASP A 106 3.78 34.41 3.36
N SER A 107 4.52 35.52 3.29
CA SER A 107 4.90 36.30 4.46
C SER A 107 3.82 37.34 4.80
N ARG A 108 3.53 37.47 6.10
CA ARG A 108 3.30 38.72 6.84
C ARG A 108 1.86 39.31 6.79
N PRO A 109 1.35 39.95 7.87
CA PRO A 109 1.73 41.31 8.33
C PRO A 109 2.69 41.38 9.53
#